data_AF-A0A957KYE1-F1
#
_entry.id   AF-A0A957KYE1-F1
#
_cell.length_a   1.000
_cell.length_b   1.000
_cell.length_c   1.000
_cell.angle_alpha   90.00
_cell.angle_beta   90.00
_cell.angle_gamma   90.00
#
_symmetry.space_group_name_H-M   'P 1'
#
loop_
_entity.id
_entity.type
_entity.pdbx_description
1 polymer ?
#
loop_
_entity_poly.entity_id
_entity_poly.type
_entity_poly.pdbx_seq_one_letter_code
_entity_poly.pdbx_strand_id
1 'polypeptide(L)'
;MVGWDLWRWDQPGGYFGIPWHNYLGWFATAFLLTLLLRPAQLPRKPLLGIYAITWFLETFGLLFFWGLPGPALVGSLVMGAFLVIGIRETRGAATDKRPASRSLC
;
A
#
# COMPACT_ATOMS: atom_id res chain seq x y z
N MET A 1 -13.33 -12.57 5.02
CA MET A 1 -14.49 -12.09 4.23
C MET A 1 -15.09 -13.20 3.38
N VAL A 2 -14.38 -13.77 2.39
CA VAL A 2 -14.89 -14.95 1.66
C VAL A 2 -14.97 -16.20 2.56
N GLY A 3 -13.91 -16.50 3.32
CA GLY A 3 -13.92 -17.62 4.29
C GLY A 3 -14.86 -17.43 5.48
N TRP A 4 -15.42 -16.23 5.64
CA TRP A 4 -16.48 -15.93 6.62
C TRP A 4 -17.84 -15.77 5.94
N ASP A 5 -17.90 -16.09 4.66
CA ASP A 5 -19.15 -16.19 3.92
C ASP A 5 -19.91 -14.85 3.73
N LEU A 6 -19.27 -13.74 4.11
CA LEU A 6 -19.81 -12.39 3.97
C LEU A 6 -19.88 -11.96 2.50
N TRP A 7 -19.03 -12.56 1.66
CA TRP A 7 -18.85 -12.21 0.24
C TRP A 7 -18.99 -13.49 -0.58
N ARG A 8 -20.16 -13.67 -1.18
CA ARG A 8 -20.53 -14.85 -2.00
C ARG A 8 -20.95 -14.41 -3.39
N TRP A 9 -20.34 -15.03 -4.39
CA TRP A 9 -20.66 -14.76 -5.79
C TRP A 9 -21.33 -15.96 -6.44
N ASP A 10 -22.30 -15.68 -7.30
CA ASP A 10 -22.99 -16.72 -8.08
C ASP A 10 -22.02 -17.48 -9.00
N GLN A 11 -21.10 -16.73 -9.63
CA GLN A 11 -20.03 -17.28 -10.46
C GLN A 11 -18.68 -17.04 -9.76
N PRO A 12 -18.11 -18.01 -9.04
CA PRO A 12 -16.84 -17.84 -8.34
C PRO A 12 -15.66 -17.71 -9.31
N GLY A 13 -14.66 -16.91 -8.95
CA GLY A 13 -13.43 -16.73 -9.71
C GLY A 13 -12.24 -17.54 -9.21
N GLY A 14 -11.10 -17.39 -9.89
CA GLY A 14 -9.93 -18.27 -9.72
C GLY A 14 -9.08 -18.03 -8.48
N TYR A 15 -9.24 -16.91 -7.77
CA TYR A 15 -8.46 -16.60 -6.58
C TYR A 15 -9.37 -16.40 -5.38
N PHE A 16 -9.33 -17.34 -4.43
CA PHE A 16 -10.24 -17.40 -3.27
C PHE A 16 -11.72 -17.25 -3.64
N GLY A 17 -12.15 -17.72 -4.83
CA GLY A 17 -13.54 -17.61 -5.28
C GLY A 17 -13.97 -16.22 -5.77
N ILE A 18 -13.07 -15.23 -5.80
CA ILE A 18 -13.39 -13.85 -6.23
C ILE A 18 -13.21 -13.73 -7.76
N PRO A 19 -14.22 -13.24 -8.52
CA PRO A 19 -14.12 -12.99 -9.95
C PRO A 19 -12.96 -12.08 -10.31
N TRP A 20 -12.23 -12.44 -11.37
CA TRP A 20 -11.05 -11.69 -11.85
C TRP A 20 -11.33 -10.22 -12.14
N HIS A 21 -12.53 -9.92 -12.65
CA HIS A 21 -12.95 -8.55 -12.94
C HIS A 21 -13.01 -7.65 -11.69
N ASN A 22 -13.18 -8.20 -10.48
CA ASN A 22 -13.11 -7.42 -9.25
C ASN A 22 -11.70 -6.89 -9.00
N TYR A 23 -10.67 -7.74 -9.16
CA TYR A 23 -9.28 -7.31 -9.02
C TYR A 23 -8.92 -6.21 -10.01
N LEU A 24 -9.36 -6.36 -11.28
CA LEU A 24 -9.18 -5.34 -12.30
C LEU A 24 -9.92 -4.05 -11.94
N GLY A 25 -11.17 -4.16 -11.49
CA GLY A 25 -11.99 -3.02 -11.09
C GLY A 25 -11.41 -2.24 -9.92
N TRP A 26 -10.94 -2.92 -8.87
CA TRP A 26 -10.28 -2.29 -7.72
C TRP A 26 -8.98 -1.61 -8.13
N PHE A 27 -8.15 -2.28 -8.94
CA PHE A 27 -6.91 -1.71 -9.42
C PHE A 27 -7.16 -0.46 -10.28
N ALA A 28 -8.04 -0.56 -11.28
CA ALA A 28 -8.38 0.54 -12.18
C ALA A 28 -8.96 1.73 -11.40
N THR A 29 -9.87 1.47 -10.46
CA THR A 29 -10.48 2.52 -9.64
C THR A 29 -9.43 3.22 -8.78
N ALA A 30 -8.59 2.48 -8.04
CA ALA A 30 -7.55 3.08 -7.21
C ALA A 30 -6.53 3.88 -8.04
N PHE A 31 -6.15 3.35 -9.21
CA PHE A 31 -5.26 4.03 -10.15
C PHE A 31 -5.87 5.33 -10.67
N LEU A 32 -7.11 5.29 -11.17
CA LEU A 32 -7.79 6.47 -11.71
C LEU A 32 -8.00 7.53 -10.63
N LEU A 33 -8.44 7.14 -9.43
CA LEU A 33 -8.57 8.08 -8.32
C LEU A 33 -7.25 8.75 -7.97
N THR A 34 -6.16 7.98 -7.89
CA THR A 34 -4.83 8.53 -7.61
C THR A 34 -4.37 9.50 -8.71
N LEU A 35 -4.58 9.12 -9.99
CA LEU A 35 -4.19 9.91 -11.15
C LEU A 35 -4.98 11.22 -11.29
N LEU A 36 -6.27 11.19 -10.96
CA LEU A 36 -7.20 12.33 -11.07
C LEU A 36 -7.05 13.29 -9.87
N LEU A 37 -6.92 12.77 -8.65
CA LEU A 37 -6.88 13.59 -7.45
C LEU A 37 -5.52 14.25 -7.19
N ARG A 38 -4.42 13.59 -7.61
CA ARG A 38 -3.03 14.11 -7.49
C ARG A 38 -2.75 14.82 -6.16
N PRO A 39 -2.92 14.15 -5.02
CA PRO A 39 -2.84 14.82 -3.72
C PRO A 39 -1.48 15.48 -3.51
N ALA A 40 -1.48 16.80 -3.29
CA ALA A 40 -0.29 17.58 -3.01
C ALA A 40 -0.06 17.73 -1.49
N GLN A 41 1.19 17.94 -1.08
CA GLN A 41 1.58 18.29 0.29
C GLN A 41 1.14 17.29 1.38
N LEU A 42 1.25 16.00 1.09
CA LEU A 42 0.95 14.96 2.06
C LEU A 42 1.95 14.91 3.22
N PRO A 43 1.51 14.71 4.48
CA PRO A 43 2.40 14.52 5.62
C PRO A 43 3.08 13.14 5.54
N ARG A 44 4.15 13.06 4.75
CA ARG A 44 4.79 11.78 4.36
C ARG A 44 5.23 10.92 5.55
N LYS A 45 5.79 11.54 6.61
CA LYS A 45 6.31 10.81 7.78
C LYS A 45 5.25 10.01 8.52
N PRO A 46 4.13 10.61 9.00
CA PRO A 46 3.08 9.83 9.66
C PRO A 46 2.43 8.82 8.71
N LEU A 47 2.27 9.15 7.42
CA LEU A 47 1.71 8.22 6.43
C LEU A 47 2.60 6.98 6.22
N LEU A 48 3.92 7.15 6.16
CA LEU A 48 4.86 6.03 6.12
C LEU A 48 4.82 5.19 7.41
N GLY A 49 4.60 5.83 8.56
CA GLY A 49 4.41 5.12 9.83
C GLY A 49 3.16 4.23 9.80
N ILE A 50 2.02 4.78 9.39
CA ILE A 50 0.77 4.03 9.22
C ILE A 50 0.99 2.88 8.24
N TYR A 51 1.57 3.17 7.07
CA TYR A 51 1.84 2.17 6.04
C TYR A 51 2.74 1.04 6.55
N ALA A 52 3.80 1.35 7.31
CA ALA A 52 4.70 0.35 7.87
C ALA A 52 4.01 -0.55 8.91
N ILE A 53 3.16 0.04 9.76
CA ILE A 53 2.34 -0.70 10.73
C ILE A 53 1.37 -1.63 9.98
N THR A 54 0.65 -1.13 8.99
CA THR A 54 -0.26 -1.95 8.16
C THR A 54 0.49 -3.07 7.47
N TRP A 55 1.62 -2.79 6.82
CA TRP A 55 2.45 -3.81 6.17
C TRP A 55 2.86 -4.92 7.14
N PHE A 56 3.32 -4.57 8.34
CA PHE A 56 3.72 -5.54 9.35
C PHE A 56 2.52 -6.37 9.84
N LEU A 57 1.42 -5.72 10.20
CA LEU A 57 0.23 -6.40 10.73
C LEU A 57 -0.43 -7.31 9.70
N GLU A 58 -0.53 -6.90 8.43
CA GLU A 58 -1.07 -7.72 7.34
C GLU A 58 -0.17 -8.93 7.07
N THR A 59 1.15 -8.73 6.98
CA THR A 59 2.09 -9.84 6.78
C THR A 59 2.02 -10.85 7.92
N PHE A 60 2.07 -10.36 9.17
CA PHE A 60 2.02 -11.20 10.38
C PHE A 60 0.66 -11.90 10.50
N GLY A 61 -0.41 -11.14 10.31
CA GLY A 61 -1.78 -11.62 10.27
C GLY A 61 -1.93 -12.81 9.33
N LEU A 62 -1.68 -12.57 8.05
CA LEU A 62 -1.89 -13.55 6.99
C LEU A 62 -1.07 -14.82 7.22
N LEU A 63 0.16 -14.69 7.72
CA LEU A 63 1.05 -15.82 7.94
C LEU A 63 0.68 -16.65 9.17
N PHE A 64 0.43 -16.00 10.32
CA PHE A 64 0.31 -16.68 11.61
C PHE A 64 -1.13 -16.92 12.08
N PHE A 65 -2.09 -16.08 11.68
CA PHE A 65 -3.48 -16.20 12.12
C PHE A 65 -4.41 -16.77 11.04
N TRP A 66 -4.24 -16.35 9.78
CA TRP A 66 -5.15 -16.74 8.70
C TRP A 66 -4.65 -17.89 7.82
N GLY A 67 -3.40 -18.32 7.97
CA GLY A 67 -2.86 -19.46 7.22
C GLY A 67 -2.81 -19.22 5.70
N LEU A 68 -2.57 -17.97 5.29
CA LEU A 68 -2.54 -17.53 3.90
C LEU A 68 -1.12 -17.11 3.48
N PRO A 69 -0.17 -18.08 3.35
CA PRO A 69 1.23 -17.77 3.10
C PRO A 69 1.48 -17.14 1.72
N GLY A 70 0.69 -17.50 0.71
CA GLY A 70 0.79 -16.92 -0.63
C GLY A 70 0.54 -15.40 -0.63
N PRO A 71 -0.64 -14.94 -0.19
CA PRO A 71 -0.91 -13.52 0.03
C PRO A 71 0.11 -12.83 0.93
N ALA A 72 0.51 -13.47 2.04
CA ALA A 72 1.48 -12.90 2.97
C ALA A 72 2.82 -12.60 2.27
N LEU A 73 3.34 -13.56 1.49
CA LEU A 73 4.63 -13.42 0.82
C LEU A 73 4.58 -12.34 -0.27
N VAL A 74 3.62 -12.45 -1.20
CA VAL A 74 3.51 -11.52 -2.33
C VAL A 74 3.20 -10.11 -1.84
N GLY A 75 2.24 -9.99 -0.91
CA GLY A 75 1.87 -8.72 -0.29
C GLY A 75 3.04 -8.08 0.45
N SER A 76 3.78 -8.87 1.26
CA SER A 76 4.92 -8.36 2.00
C SER A 76 6.05 -7.86 1.10
N LEU A 77 6.37 -8.58 0.02
CA LEU A 77 7.40 -8.18 -0.94
C LEU A 77 7.04 -6.88 -1.66
N VAL A 78 5.82 -6.80 -2.21
CA VAL A 78 5.37 -5.62 -2.95
C VAL A 78 5.25 -4.42 -2.02
N MET A 79 4.58 -4.57 -0.87
CA MET A 79 4.40 -3.47 0.06
C MET A 79 5.73 -3.02 0.66
N GLY A 80 6.60 -3.96 1.01
CA GLY A 80 7.94 -3.70 1.56
C GLY A 80 8.82 -2.93 0.58
N ALA A 81 8.78 -3.28 -0.72
CA ALA A 81 9.48 -2.52 -1.75
C ALA A 81 9.03 -1.05 -1.79
N PHE A 82 7.72 -0.79 -1.77
CA PHE A 82 7.19 0.58 -1.71
C PHE A 82 7.53 1.31 -0.41
N LEU A 83 7.55 0.62 0.72
CA LEU A 83 7.98 1.20 2.00
C LEU A 83 9.44 1.64 1.93
N VAL A 84 10.33 0.80 1.41
CA VAL A 84 11.76 1.12 1.23
C VAL A 84 11.92 2.33 0.31
N ILE A 85 11.22 2.35 -0.83
CA ILE A 85 11.23 3.50 -1.75
C ILE A 85 10.77 4.78 -1.02
N GLY A 86 9.62 4.73 -0.34
CA GLY A 86 9.07 5.88 0.39
C GLY A 86 10.00 6.42 1.49
N ILE A 87 10.69 5.53 2.21
CA ILE A 87 11.70 5.91 3.21
C ILE A 87 12.89 6.61 2.54
N ARG A 88 13.40 6.08 1.42
CA ARG A 88 14.53 6.67 0.69
C ARG A 88 14.19 8.08 0.18
N GLU A 89 13.03 8.25 -0.43
CA GLU A 89 12.55 9.55 -0.92
C GLU A 89 12.39 10.57 0.21
N THR A 90 11.84 10.15 1.36
CA THR A 90 11.64 11.04 2.51
C THR A 90 12.95 11.43 3.18
N ARG A 91 13.94 10.54 3.19
CA ARG A 91 15.30 10.83 3.67
C ARG A 91 16.03 11.80 2.74
N GLY A 92 15.98 11.55 1.42
CA GLY A 92 16.59 12.44 0.42
C GLY A 92 16.04 13.87 0.48
N ALA A 93 14.72 14.02 0.62
CA ALA A 93 14.07 15.32 0.79
C ALA A 93 14.43 16.03 2.11
N ALA A 94 14.86 15.30 3.14
CA ALA A 94 15.32 15.90 4.40
C ALA A 94 16.77 16.39 4.30
N THR A 95 17.61 15.71 3.51
CA THR A 95 19.00 16.08 3.27
C THR A 95 19.13 17.26 2.30
N ASP A 96 18.21 17.40 1.34
CA ASP A 96 18.13 18.53 0.40
C ASP A 96 17.42 19.78 1.01
N LYS A 97 17.62 20.00 2.31
CA LYS A 97 17.36 21.31 2.92
C LYS A 97 18.66 22.09 2.96
N ARG A 98 19.17 22.53 1.81
CA ARG A 98 20.22 23.56 1.81
C ARG A 98 19.65 24.81 2.48
N PRO A 99 20.36 25.44 3.43
CA PRO A 99 19.92 26.72 3.95
C PRO A 99 19.83 27.69 2.79
N ALA A 100 18.65 28.29 2.58
CA ALA A 100 18.51 29.45 1.71
C ALA A 100 19.57 30.45 2.15
N SER A 101 20.50 30.76 1.26
CA SER A 101 21.54 31.75 1.53
C SER A 101 20.85 33.01 2.03
N ARG A 102 21.25 33.47 3.21
CA ARG A 102 20.96 34.82 3.68
C ARG A 102 21.44 35.79 2.61
N SER A 103 20.53 36.28 1.75
CA SER A 103 20.75 37.52 1.00
C SER A 103 20.58 38.66 1.99
N LEU A 104 21.67 38.94 2.71
CA LEU A 104 21.93 40.26 3.27
C LEU A 104 22.42 41.13 2.11
N CYS A 105 21.55 42.01 1.61
CA CYS A 105 21.88 43.30 1.02
C CYS A 105 20.61 44.14 1.00
#